data_AF-A0A060ZGU7-F1
#
_entry.id   AF-A0A060ZGU7-F1
#
_cell.length_a   1.000
_cell.length_b   1.000
_cell.length_c   1.000
_cell.angle_alpha   90.00
_cell.angle_beta   90.00
_cell.angle_gamma   90.00
#
_symmetry.space_group_name_H-M   'P 1'
#
loop_
_entity.id
_entity.type
_entity.pdbx_description
1 polymer ?
#
loop_
_entity_poly.entity_id
_entity_poly.type
_entity_poly.pdbx_seq_one_letter_code
_entity_poly.pdbx_strand_id
1 'polypeptide(L)'
;MDASTTKLIQPTTDLTITQLNQECLLHLLSYLDKDSCRSFSLTCHRLREVYLDPRLWSLLLFHSPSELRRENYVLGSSLRYLAVTWHSSRVKVCNIEDWMKNQFQKDLCSKHESLVSSFLERVCTM
;
A
#
# COMPACT_ATOMS: atom_id res chain seq x y z
N MET A 1 54.28 9.67 36.07
CA MET A 1 52.82 9.72 36.23
C MET A 1 52.27 10.26 34.93
N ASP A 2 51.89 9.39 33.99
CA ASP A 2 51.13 9.78 32.80
C ASP A 2 50.19 8.63 32.47
N ALA A 3 48.93 8.80 32.86
CA ALA A 3 47.85 7.88 32.49
C ALA A 3 47.18 8.45 31.24
N SER A 4 47.72 8.08 30.07
CA SER A 4 47.07 8.28 28.79
C SER A 4 45.69 7.63 28.83
N THR A 5 44.66 8.46 28.99
CA THR A 5 43.27 8.02 28.96
C THR A 5 42.89 7.80 27.51
N THR A 6 43.12 6.58 27.03
CA THR A 6 42.59 6.08 25.77
C THR A 6 41.06 6.08 25.90
N LYS A 7 40.40 7.11 25.35
CA LYS A 7 38.94 7.11 25.19
C LYS A 7 38.60 5.96 24.24
N LEU A 8 38.16 4.85 24.82
CA LEU A 8 37.46 3.79 24.09
C LEU A 8 36.22 4.42 23.44
N ILE A 9 36.29 4.62 22.12
CA ILE A 9 35.11 4.86 21.30
C ILE A 9 34.33 3.54 21.36
N GLN A 10 33.28 3.50 22.19
CA GLN A 10 32.35 2.38 22.19
C GLN A 10 31.59 2.40 20.85
N PRO A 11 31.53 1.30 20.09
CA PRO A 11 30.71 1.24 18.91
C PRO A 11 29.25 1.30 19.37
N THR A 12 28.56 2.39 19.06
CA THR A 12 27.14 2.55 19.33
C THR A 12 26.39 1.68 18.33
N THR A 13 26.18 0.41 18.67
CA THR A 13 25.51 -0.59 17.81
C THR A 13 24.00 -0.58 17.93
N ASP A 14 23.38 0.52 18.36
CA ASP A 14 21.92 0.68 18.26
C ASP A 14 21.58 1.42 16.97
N LEU A 15 21.58 0.68 15.86
CA LEU A 15 21.02 1.15 14.61
C LEU A 15 19.50 1.21 14.78
N THR A 16 18.96 2.43 14.83
CA THR A 16 17.51 2.62 14.83
C THR A 16 17.00 2.65 13.39
N ILE A 17 15.80 2.10 13.14
CA ILE A 17 15.22 2.05 11.79
C ILE A 17 15.18 3.43 11.13
N THR A 18 14.93 4.48 11.93
CA THR A 18 14.89 5.88 11.49
C THR A 18 16.26 6.45 11.11
N GLN A 19 17.37 5.72 11.23
CA GLN A 19 18.69 6.16 10.74
C GLN A 19 19.00 5.61 9.34
N LEU A 20 18.27 4.59 8.88
CA LEU A 20 18.44 4.01 7.54
C LEU A 20 18.13 5.04 6.44
N ASN A 21 18.89 5.04 5.35
CA ASN A 21 18.62 5.92 4.23
C ASN A 21 17.25 5.65 3.57
N GLN A 22 16.78 6.57 2.74
CA GLN A 22 15.45 6.52 2.10
C GLN A 22 15.24 5.22 1.32
N GLU A 23 16.21 4.78 0.54
CA GLU A 23 16.09 3.58 -0.31
C GLU A 23 15.99 2.30 0.54
N CYS A 24 16.76 2.21 1.62
CA CYS A 24 16.66 1.11 2.57
C CYS A 24 15.29 1.08 3.25
N LEU A 25 14.76 2.24 3.64
CA LEU A 25 13.42 2.34 4.24
C LEU A 25 12.32 1.95 3.25
N LEU A 26 12.39 2.44 2.02
CA LEU A 26 11.45 2.07 0.96
C LEU A 26 11.48 0.56 0.70
N HIS A 27 12.67 -0.02 0.60
CA HIS A 27 12.83 -1.44 0.38
C HIS A 27 12.24 -2.25 1.54
N LEU A 28 12.51 -1.88 2.79
CA LEU A 28 11.94 -2.55 3.95
C LEU A 28 10.41 -2.47 3.98
N LEU A 29 9.84 -1.28 3.77
CA LEU A 29 8.39 -1.08 3.79
C LEU A 29 7.71 -1.76 2.60
N SER A 30 8.41 -1.97 1.47
CA SER A 30 7.84 -2.67 0.30
C SER A 30 7.44 -4.12 0.58
N TYR A 31 7.97 -4.74 1.64
CA TYR A 31 7.60 -6.09 2.08
C TYR A 31 6.40 -6.13 3.04
N LEU A 32 5.96 -4.98 3.54
CA LEU A 32 4.82 -4.89 4.44
C LEU A 32 3.52 -4.76 3.65
N ASP A 33 2.43 -5.24 4.23
CA ASP A 33 1.10 -4.98 3.69
C ASP A 33 0.72 -3.49 3.84
N LYS A 34 -0.30 -3.08 3.08
CA LYS A 34 -0.79 -1.70 3.04
C LYS A 34 -1.17 -1.13 4.42
N ASP A 35 -1.78 -1.95 5.28
CA ASP A 35 -2.24 -1.55 6.61
C ASP A 35 -1.06 -1.46 7.59
N SER A 36 -0.09 -2.37 7.48
CA SER A 36 1.18 -2.28 8.20
C SER A 36 1.98 -1.04 7.79
N CYS A 37 2.15 -0.77 6.50
CA CYS A 37 2.78 0.46 5.99
C CYS A 37 2.11 1.72 6.55
N ARG A 38 0.77 1.76 6.55
CA ARG A 38 0.02 2.87 7.13
C ARG A 38 0.29 3.01 8.62
N SER A 39 0.33 1.91 9.37
CA SER A 39 0.61 1.92 10.81
C SER A 39 2.01 2.47 11.11
N PHE A 40 3.03 2.08 10.33
CA PHE A 40 4.39 2.65 10.42
C PHE A 40 4.42 4.15 10.13
N SER A 41 3.63 4.62 9.15
CA SER A 41 3.56 6.05 8.81
C SER A 41 3.06 6.93 9.97
N LEU A 42 2.33 6.35 10.93
CA LEU A 42 1.79 7.07 12.08
C LEU A 42 2.81 7.21 13.23
N THR A 43 3.93 6.48 13.17
CA THR A 43 4.92 6.47 14.26
C THR A 43 5.77 7.74 14.30
N CYS A 44 6.25 8.22 13.16
CA CYS A 44 7.06 9.46 13.09
C CYS A 44 7.08 10.09 11.70
N HIS A 45 7.54 11.33 11.61
CA HIS A 45 7.60 12.10 10.36
C HIS A 45 8.40 11.38 9.26
N ARG A 46 9.57 10.83 9.58
CA ARG A 46 10.44 10.18 8.60
C ARG A 46 9.78 8.97 7.96
N LEU A 47 9.05 8.15 8.74
CA LEU A 47 8.32 7.01 8.20
C LEU A 47 7.08 7.44 7.41
N ARG A 48 6.47 8.57 7.78
CA ARG A 48 5.40 9.18 6.99
C ARG A 48 5.88 9.64 5.62
N GLU A 49 7.06 10.24 5.52
CA GLU A 49 7.65 10.64 4.23
C GLU A 49 7.88 9.43 3.31
N VAL A 50 8.41 8.32 3.86
CA VAL A 50 8.59 7.07 3.10
C VAL A 50 7.24 6.50 2.65
N TYR A 51 6.22 6.51 3.51
CA TYR A 51 4.87 6.05 3.16
C TYR A 51 4.24 6.88 2.03
N LEU A 52 4.50 8.18 1.99
CA LEU A 52 3.98 9.09 0.96
C LEU A 52 4.73 9.03 -0.37
N ASP A 53 5.91 8.38 -0.40
CA ASP A 53 6.70 8.22 -1.61
C ASP A 53 5.98 7.29 -2.61
N PRO A 54 5.66 7.76 -3.84
CA PRO A 54 4.98 6.94 -4.85
C PRO A 54 5.71 5.64 -5.19
N ARG A 55 7.04 5.58 -5.01
CA ARG A 55 7.85 4.38 -5.33
C ARG A 55 7.50 3.19 -4.43
N LEU A 56 6.99 3.44 -3.23
CA LEU A 56 6.51 2.39 -2.33
C LEU A 56 5.31 1.63 -2.94
N TRP A 57 4.53 2.30 -3.80
CA TRP A 57 3.26 1.82 -4.32
C TRP A 57 3.35 1.38 -5.79
N SER A 58 4.53 0.91 -6.21
CA SER A 58 4.73 0.40 -7.58
C SER A 58 3.90 -0.85 -7.90
N LEU A 59 3.47 -1.59 -6.88
CA LEU A 59 2.62 -2.77 -6.95
C LEU A 59 1.39 -2.58 -6.06
N LEU A 60 0.20 -2.49 -6.66
CA LEU A 60 -1.07 -2.44 -5.92
C LEU A 60 -1.93 -3.68 -6.22
N LEU A 61 -2.09 -4.51 -5.20
CA LEU A 61 -2.95 -5.69 -5.23
C LEU A 61 -4.14 -5.46 -4.30
N PHE A 62 -5.35 -5.57 -4.83
CA PHE A 62 -6.59 -5.47 -4.08
C PHE A 62 -7.32 -6.80 -4.16
N HIS A 63 -7.62 -7.42 -3.01
CA HIS A 63 -8.32 -8.70 -2.96
C HIS A 63 -9.85 -8.56 -3.05
N SER A 64 -10.34 -7.33 -2.89
CA SER A 64 -11.75 -6.98 -3.02
C SER A 64 -11.93 -5.52 -3.47
N PRO A 65 -13.02 -5.19 -4.21
CA PRO A 65 -13.28 -3.81 -4.61
C PRO A 65 -13.40 -2.83 -3.43
N SER A 66 -13.82 -3.29 -2.24
CA SER A 66 -13.93 -2.44 -1.06
C SER A 66 -12.58 -1.93 -0.55
N GLU A 67 -11.48 -2.60 -0.86
CA GLU A 67 -10.14 -2.13 -0.51
C GLU A 67 -9.75 -0.83 -1.22
N LEU A 68 -10.34 -0.54 -2.38
CA LEU A 68 -10.10 0.70 -3.12
C LEU A 68 -10.44 1.95 -2.30
N ARG A 69 -11.30 1.81 -1.28
CA ARG A 69 -11.74 2.91 -0.38
C ARG A 69 -10.95 2.99 0.93
N ARG A 70 -9.94 2.14 1.16
CA ARG A 70 -9.26 2.06 2.47
C ARG A 70 -8.29 3.21 2.76
N GLU A 71 -7.97 4.04 1.77
CA GLU A 71 -7.06 5.19 1.90
C GLU A 71 -5.70 4.80 2.54
N ASN A 72 -5.26 3.57 2.29
CA ASN A 72 -4.04 2.97 2.84
C ASN A 72 -2.96 2.77 1.77
N TYR A 73 -3.01 3.56 0.70
CA TYR A 73 -2.06 3.56 -0.40
C TYR A 73 -1.96 4.97 -1.00
N VAL A 74 -0.88 5.22 -1.75
CA VAL A 74 -0.72 6.45 -2.55
C VAL A 74 -0.67 6.07 -4.02
N LEU A 75 -1.41 6.80 -4.86
CA LEU A 75 -1.28 6.69 -6.31
C LEU A 75 -0.22 7.67 -6.80
N GLY A 76 0.55 7.25 -7.79
CA GLY A 76 1.49 8.13 -8.47
C GLY A 76 2.15 7.43 -9.65
N SER A 77 2.98 8.18 -10.37
CA SER A 77 3.62 7.77 -11.64
C SER A 77 4.53 6.54 -11.55
N SER A 78 4.86 6.09 -10.34
CA SER A 78 5.65 4.88 -10.08
C SER A 78 4.84 3.59 -10.13
N LEU A 79 3.51 3.64 -10.22
CA LEU A 79 2.66 2.45 -10.34
C LEU A 79 3.04 1.66 -11.61
N ARG A 80 3.40 0.38 -11.45
CA ARG A 80 3.77 -0.53 -12.54
C ARG A 80 2.79 -1.67 -12.71
N TYR A 81 2.18 -2.11 -11.61
CA TYR A 81 1.24 -3.20 -11.64
C TYR A 81 0.06 -2.93 -10.72
N LEU A 82 -1.13 -3.13 -11.27
CA LEU A 82 -2.40 -2.99 -10.58
C LEU A 82 -3.22 -4.25 -10.82
N ALA A 83 -3.67 -4.90 -9.75
CA ALA A 83 -4.69 -5.94 -9.82
C ALA A 83 -5.80 -5.65 -8.83
N VAL A 84 -7.04 -5.70 -9.32
CA VAL A 84 -8.24 -5.66 -8.49
C VAL A 84 -8.95 -6.98 -8.68
N THR A 85 -8.78 -7.89 -7.73
CA THR A 85 -9.52 -9.15 -7.76
C THR A 85 -10.89 -8.96 -7.15
N TRP A 86 -11.85 -9.66 -7.71
CA TRP A 86 -13.20 -9.66 -7.20
C TRP A 86 -13.64 -11.09 -6.96
N HIS A 87 -13.50 -11.52 -5.72
CA HIS A 87 -14.09 -12.77 -5.26
C HIS A 87 -15.30 -12.47 -4.38
N SER A 88 -16.48 -12.96 -4.78
CA SER A 88 -17.68 -12.89 -3.94
C SER A 88 -18.03 -14.31 -3.48
N SER A 89 -17.76 -14.59 -2.20
CA SER A 89 -18.10 -15.88 -1.58
C SER A 89 -19.61 -16.08 -1.44
N ARG A 90 -20.37 -14.99 -1.35
CA ARG A 90 -21.82 -15.04 -1.16
C ARG A 90 -22.58 -15.26 -2.45
N VAL A 91 -22.02 -14.88 -3.60
CA VAL A 91 -22.71 -14.93 -4.89
C VAL A 91 -21.67 -14.98 -6.02
N LYS A 92 -21.80 -15.88 -7.01
CA LYS A 92 -21.01 -15.85 -8.26
C LYS A 92 -21.50 -14.72 -9.19
N VAL A 93 -21.52 -13.48 -8.69
CA VAL A 93 -22.39 -12.39 -9.20
C VAL A 93 -22.06 -12.00 -10.64
N CYS A 94 -20.79 -11.79 -10.95
CA CYS A 94 -20.41 -11.12 -12.21
C CYS A 94 -19.71 -12.02 -13.22
N ASN A 95 -19.52 -13.30 -12.88
CA ASN A 95 -19.01 -14.31 -13.82
C ASN A 95 -20.12 -15.19 -14.41
N ILE A 96 -21.35 -14.67 -14.44
CA ILE A 96 -22.49 -15.27 -15.14
C ILE A 96 -23.01 -14.24 -16.13
N GLU A 97 -23.65 -14.72 -17.19
CA GLU A 97 -24.25 -13.87 -18.22
C GLU A 97 -25.28 -12.89 -17.64
N ASP A 98 -25.35 -11.67 -18.19
CA ASP A 98 -26.21 -10.60 -17.67
C ASP A 98 -27.70 -10.95 -17.65
N TRP A 99 -28.16 -11.76 -18.62
CA TRP A 99 -29.54 -12.23 -18.68
C TRP A 99 -29.87 -13.24 -17.56
N MET A 100 -28.86 -13.88 -16.95
CA MET A 100 -29.01 -14.79 -15.81
C MET A 100 -28.98 -14.06 -14.46
N LYS A 101 -28.58 -12.79 -14.43
CA LYS A 101 -28.47 -12.01 -13.19
C LYS A 101 -29.86 -11.52 -12.74
N ASN A 102 -30.18 -11.74 -11.47
CA ASN A 102 -31.31 -11.09 -10.83
C ASN A 102 -31.02 -9.60 -10.56
N GLN A 103 -32.03 -8.81 -10.17
CA GLN A 103 -31.87 -7.38 -9.96
C GLN A 103 -30.80 -7.05 -8.90
N PHE A 104 -30.77 -7.78 -7.78
CA PHE A 104 -29.76 -7.60 -6.74
C PHE A 104 -28.33 -7.83 -7.26
N GLN A 105 -28.12 -8.84 -8.10
CA GLN A 105 -26.84 -9.13 -8.72
C GLN A 105 -26.42 -8.02 -9.70
N LYS A 106 -27.36 -7.48 -10.49
CA LYS A 106 -27.11 -6.34 -11.38
C LYS A 106 -26.74 -5.08 -10.60
N ASP A 107 -27.46 -4.78 -9.53
CA ASP A 107 -27.19 -3.64 -8.65
C ASP A 107 -25.82 -3.77 -7.97
N LEU A 108 -25.44 -4.98 -7.58
CA LEU A 108 -24.12 -5.22 -7.02
C LEU A 108 -23.02 -5.11 -8.09
N CYS A 109 -23.23 -5.67 -9.28
CA CYS A 109 -22.22 -5.58 -10.35
C CYS A 109 -21.97 -4.11 -10.75
N SER A 110 -23.03 -3.33 -10.95
CA SER A 110 -22.93 -1.91 -11.33
C SER A 110 -22.21 -1.07 -10.28
N LYS A 111 -22.44 -1.31 -8.99
CA LYS A 111 -21.72 -0.62 -7.90
C LYS A 111 -20.22 -0.88 -7.94
N HIS A 112 -19.83 -2.12 -8.20
CA HIS A 112 -18.42 -2.46 -8.28
C HIS A 112 -17.78 -1.96 -9.57
N GLU A 113 -18.48 -2.06 -10.71
CA GLU A 113 -18.04 -1.48 -11.98
C GLU A 113 -17.79 0.02 -11.82
N SER A 114 -18.78 0.77 -11.31
CA SER A 114 -18.62 2.20 -11.02
C SER A 114 -17.44 2.48 -10.09
N LEU A 115 -17.26 1.70 -9.03
CA LEU A 115 -16.15 1.89 -8.10
C LEU A 115 -14.78 1.67 -8.76
N VAL A 116 -14.65 0.61 -9.55
CA VAL A 116 -13.39 0.27 -10.25
C VAL A 116 -13.12 1.29 -11.35
N SER A 117 -14.13 1.66 -12.15
CA SER A 117 -13.98 2.65 -13.22
C SER A 117 -13.54 4.01 -12.68
N SER A 118 -14.18 4.53 -11.64
CA SER A 118 -13.75 5.79 -11.00
C SER A 118 -12.34 5.69 -10.39
N PHE A 119 -11.94 4.52 -9.92
CA PHE A 119 -10.56 4.30 -9.45
C PHE A 119 -9.56 4.31 -10.61
N LEU A 120 -9.87 3.63 -11.72
CA LEU A 120 -9.00 3.60 -12.90
C LEU A 120 -8.87 4.98 -13.56
N GLU A 121 -9.94 5.76 -13.60
CA GLU A 121 -9.89 7.16 -14.04
C GLU A 121 -8.86 7.95 -13.22
N ARG A 122 -8.89 7.82 -11.89
CA ARG A 122 -7.89 8.45 -11.01
C ARG A 122 -6.48 7.99 -11.34
N VAL A 123 -6.27 6.68 -11.53
CA VAL A 123 -4.96 6.12 -11.91
C VAL A 123 -4.46 6.72 -13.24
N CYS A 124 -5.34 6.89 -14.23
CA CYS A 124 -4.99 7.48 -15.53
C CYS A 124 -4.71 8.98 -15.49
N THR A 125 -5.22 9.70 -14.49
CA THR A 125 -5.00 11.15 -14.33
C THR A 125 -3.77 11.53 -13.49
N MET A 126 -3.06 10.55 -12.92
CA MET A 126 -1.82 10.76 -12.17
C MET A 126 -0.60 10.75 -13.08
#